data_AF-A0A9E4Z2F7-F1
#
_entry.id   AF-A0A9E4Z2F7-F1
#
_cell.length_a   1.000
_cell.length_b   1.000
_cell.length_c   1.000
_cell.angle_alpha   90.00
_cell.angle_beta   90.00
_cell.angle_gamma   90.00
#
_symmetry.space_group_name_H-M   'P 1'
#
loop_
_entity.id
_entity.type
_entity.pdbx_description
1 polymer ?
#
loop_
_entity_poly.entity_id
_entity_poly.type
_entity_poly.pdbx_seq_one_letter_code
_entity_poly.pdbx_strand_id
1 'polypeptide(L)'
;MATEGYARPELLVDAAWVDAHKGDPNVVIVDCEVDAAFARGHIPGAVLVPDNFEKDPDSGRLFLMNPEQFKAMCEGLGIGGDTLVIAYDHSRSLTAARLWWALNTYGHTNVKILNGGWRAWIANGGTVDFGRAAPRSVTFTPKYDDSKLVKVDELKQACEVGGSVIWDVRSDGEWDGSASRGNKRTGHIPGAVHLEWFNLLDSETNEFKPAAEIRRILTDHGITPDKNVYTY
;
A
#
# COMPACT_ATOMS: atom_id res chain seq x y z
N MET A 1 11.45 -15.05 0.06
CA MET A 1 11.27 -13.84 0.89
C MET A 1 12.36 -12.86 0.49
N ALA A 2 12.05 -11.59 0.30
CA ALA A 2 13.06 -10.58 0.00
C ALA A 2 13.98 -10.39 1.22
N THR A 3 15.23 -10.83 1.14
CA THR A 3 16.17 -10.88 2.28
C THR A 3 17.14 -9.69 2.34
N GLU A 4 16.79 -8.54 1.75
CA GLU A 4 17.70 -7.38 1.64
C GLU A 4 17.89 -6.58 2.93
N GLY A 5 17.84 -7.25 4.08
CA GLY A 5 18.07 -6.65 5.40
C GLY A 5 16.92 -5.80 5.95
N TYR A 6 15.71 -5.94 5.38
CA TYR A 6 14.51 -5.23 5.87
C TYR A 6 14.27 -5.50 7.36
N ALA A 7 13.78 -4.49 8.09
CA ALA A 7 13.42 -4.66 9.49
C ALA A 7 12.22 -5.61 9.69
N ARG A 8 11.36 -5.70 8.66
CA ARG A 8 10.13 -6.51 8.63
C ARG A 8 10.05 -7.28 7.30
N PRO A 9 10.98 -8.22 7.02
CA PRO A 9 11.05 -8.90 5.73
C PRO A 9 9.84 -9.78 5.46
N GLU A 10 9.10 -10.17 6.49
CA GLU A 10 7.90 -10.98 6.39
C GLU A 10 6.72 -10.25 5.72
N LEU A 11 6.79 -8.92 5.57
CA LEU A 11 5.78 -8.12 4.87
C LEU A 11 5.90 -8.20 3.35
N LEU A 12 7.03 -8.68 2.82
CA LEU A 12 7.31 -8.76 1.39
C LEU A 12 7.47 -10.20 0.92
N VAL A 13 6.94 -10.49 -0.25
CA VAL A 13 7.15 -11.75 -0.97
C VAL A 13 7.67 -11.47 -2.37
N ASP A 14 8.42 -12.42 -2.90
CA ASP A 14 8.91 -12.40 -4.27
C ASP A 14 7.98 -13.21 -5.19
N ALA A 15 8.16 -13.09 -6.51
CA ALA A 15 7.35 -13.79 -7.49
C ALA A 15 7.40 -15.32 -7.33
N ALA A 16 8.56 -15.88 -6.99
CA ALA A 16 8.72 -17.32 -6.79
C ALA A 16 7.90 -17.83 -5.60
N TRP A 17 7.86 -17.07 -4.51
CA TRP A 17 7.01 -17.37 -3.36
C TRP A 17 5.54 -17.33 -3.75
N VAL A 18 5.10 -16.31 -4.49
CA VAL A 18 3.71 -16.22 -4.94
C VAL A 18 3.35 -17.39 -5.86
N ASP A 19 4.23 -17.76 -6.78
CA ASP A 19 3.99 -18.89 -7.69
C ASP A 19 3.83 -20.23 -6.95
N ALA A 20 4.62 -20.44 -5.89
CA ALA A 20 4.56 -21.63 -5.06
C ALA A 20 3.32 -21.70 -4.15
N HIS A 21 2.74 -20.57 -3.74
CA HIS A 21 1.67 -20.51 -2.74
C HIS A 21 0.31 -20.01 -3.27
N LYS A 22 0.23 -19.58 -4.54
CA LYS A 22 -1.02 -19.06 -5.14
C LYS A 22 -2.19 -20.06 -5.12
N GLY A 23 -1.89 -21.35 -5.04
CA GLY A 23 -2.87 -22.43 -4.96
C GLY A 23 -3.27 -22.80 -3.53
N ASP A 24 -2.67 -22.20 -2.50
CA ASP A 24 -2.97 -22.55 -1.11
C ASP A 24 -4.39 -22.13 -0.72
N PRO A 25 -5.12 -22.95 0.05
CA PRO A 25 -6.56 -22.74 0.29
C PRO A 25 -6.89 -21.43 1.01
N ASN A 26 -5.97 -20.91 1.82
CA ASN A 26 -6.15 -19.69 2.59
C ASN A 26 -5.44 -18.47 1.98
N VAL A 27 -4.85 -18.60 0.79
CA VAL A 27 -4.22 -17.47 0.10
C VAL A 27 -5.24 -16.80 -0.82
N VAL A 28 -5.25 -15.46 -0.76
CA VAL A 28 -5.97 -14.60 -1.70
C VAL A 28 -4.99 -13.59 -2.28
N ILE A 29 -4.82 -13.65 -3.60
CA ILE A 29 -4.00 -12.70 -4.33
C ILE A 29 -4.91 -11.56 -4.77
N VAL A 30 -4.53 -10.33 -4.46
CA VAL A 30 -5.36 -9.15 -4.73
C VAL A 30 -4.61 -8.23 -5.68
N ASP A 31 -5.16 -8.08 -6.88
CA ASP A 31 -4.75 -7.06 -7.84
C ASP A 31 -5.38 -5.73 -7.45
N CYS A 32 -4.54 -4.72 -7.21
CA CYS A 32 -4.93 -3.38 -6.79
C CYS A 32 -4.95 -2.37 -7.95
N GLU A 33 -5.05 -2.83 -9.19
CA GLU A 33 -5.22 -2.00 -10.38
C GLU A 33 -6.70 -1.78 -10.78
N VAL A 34 -6.90 -1.06 -11.88
CA VAL A 34 -8.20 -0.87 -12.52
C VAL A 34 -8.61 -2.08 -13.37
N ASP A 35 -9.92 -2.27 -13.56
CA ASP A 35 -10.50 -3.38 -14.33
C ASP A 35 -9.91 -3.53 -15.75
N ALA A 36 -9.64 -2.41 -16.41
CA ALA A 36 -9.02 -2.41 -17.73
C ALA A 36 -7.60 -3.03 -17.72
N ALA A 37 -6.82 -2.87 -16.65
CA ALA A 37 -5.50 -3.48 -16.52
C ALA A 37 -5.62 -4.97 -16.19
N PHE A 38 -6.46 -5.31 -15.21
CA PHE A 38 -6.74 -6.69 -14.81
C PHE A 38 -7.22 -7.56 -15.98
N ALA A 39 -8.10 -7.03 -16.83
CA ALA A 39 -8.62 -7.71 -18.02
C ALA A 39 -7.57 -7.98 -19.11
N ARG A 40 -6.43 -7.28 -19.09
CA ARG A 40 -5.31 -7.53 -20.02
C ARG A 40 -4.36 -8.63 -19.53
N GLY A 41 -4.58 -9.16 -18.34
CA GLY A 41 -3.78 -10.23 -17.75
C GLY A 41 -3.46 -9.92 -16.29
N HIS A 42 -3.55 -10.95 -15.45
CA HIS A 42 -3.29 -10.88 -14.02
C HIS A 42 -2.67 -12.18 -13.51
N ILE A 43 -2.28 -12.20 -12.24
CA ILE A 43 -1.70 -13.40 -11.61
C ILE A 43 -2.83 -14.44 -11.46
N PRO A 44 -2.62 -15.72 -11.83
CA PRO A 44 -3.65 -16.75 -11.75
C PRO A 44 -4.29 -16.83 -10.37
N GLY A 45 -5.62 -16.80 -10.35
CA GLY A 45 -6.43 -16.82 -9.12
C GLY A 45 -6.54 -15.47 -8.40
N ALA A 46 -5.98 -14.38 -8.94
CA ALA A 46 -6.14 -13.06 -8.36
C ALA A 46 -7.60 -12.56 -8.42
N VAL A 47 -7.98 -11.81 -7.39
CA VAL A 47 -9.21 -11.01 -7.34
C VAL A 47 -8.88 -9.54 -7.51
N LEU A 48 -9.79 -8.78 -8.08
CA LEU A 48 -9.61 -7.36 -8.35
C LEU A 48 -10.33 -6.52 -7.29
N VAL A 49 -9.64 -5.53 -6.70
CA VAL A 49 -10.26 -4.54 -5.82
C VAL A 49 -11.39 -3.76 -6.54
N PRO A 50 -12.40 -3.24 -5.81
CA PRO A 50 -13.35 -2.31 -6.41
C PRO A 50 -12.66 -1.06 -6.94
N ASP A 51 -13.25 -0.44 -7.96
CA ASP A 51 -12.79 0.85 -8.46
C ASP A 51 -12.81 1.91 -7.35
N ASN A 52 -11.77 2.74 -7.28
CA ASN A 52 -11.57 3.76 -6.25
C ASN A 52 -11.60 3.23 -4.80
N PHE A 53 -11.20 1.98 -4.53
CA PHE A 53 -11.20 1.41 -3.17
C PHE A 53 -10.38 2.23 -2.15
N GLU A 54 -9.44 3.06 -2.62
CA GLU A 54 -8.60 3.93 -1.81
C GLU A 54 -9.34 5.16 -1.26
N LYS A 55 -10.57 5.40 -1.73
CA LYS A 55 -11.46 6.48 -1.32
C LYS A 55 -12.63 5.96 -0.49
N ASP A 56 -13.09 6.82 0.40
CA ASP A 56 -14.38 6.65 1.07
C ASP A 56 -15.50 6.91 0.05
N PRO A 57 -16.38 5.92 -0.23
CA PRO A 57 -17.46 6.07 -1.20
C PRO A 57 -18.45 7.19 -0.85
N ASP A 58 -18.64 7.51 0.44
CA ASP A 58 -19.64 8.47 0.88
C ASP A 58 -19.15 9.92 0.70
N SER A 59 -17.87 10.18 0.99
CA SER A 59 -17.27 11.51 0.84
C SER A 59 -16.53 11.73 -0.48
N GLY A 60 -16.15 10.66 -1.19
CA GLY A 60 -15.29 10.67 -2.36
C GLY A 60 -13.84 11.11 -2.08
N ARG A 61 -13.47 11.25 -0.80
CA ARG A 61 -12.13 11.68 -0.38
C ARG A 61 -11.24 10.46 -0.16
N LEU A 62 -9.92 10.67 -0.16
CA LEU A 62 -8.90 9.65 0.11
C LEU A 62 -8.87 9.22 1.60
N PHE A 63 -10.02 8.83 2.12
CA PHE A 63 -10.20 8.19 3.43
C PHE A 63 -10.48 6.71 3.26
N LEU A 64 -10.38 5.97 4.36
CA LEU A 64 -10.83 4.58 4.38
C LEU A 64 -12.36 4.53 4.27
N MET A 65 -12.87 3.53 3.56
CA MET A 65 -14.24 3.04 3.73
C MET A 65 -14.57 2.89 5.22
N ASN A 66 -15.83 3.06 5.60
CA ASN A 66 -16.27 2.74 6.96
C ASN A 66 -16.18 1.21 7.23
N PRO A 67 -16.30 0.76 8.50
CA PRO A 67 -16.11 -0.66 8.84
C PRO A 67 -17.02 -1.62 8.07
N GLU A 68 -18.28 -1.25 7.83
CA GLU A 68 -19.28 -2.06 7.13
C GLU A 68 -18.96 -2.18 5.63
N GLN A 69 -18.60 -1.07 4.99
CA GLN A 69 -18.16 -1.04 3.60
C GLN A 69 -16.86 -1.84 3.40
N PHE A 70 -15.88 -1.67 4.29
CA PHE A 70 -14.61 -2.38 4.22
C PHE A 70 -14.80 -3.90 4.44
N LYS A 71 -15.68 -4.28 5.37
CA LYS A 71 -16.11 -5.68 5.54
C LYS A 71 -16.71 -6.25 4.26
N ALA A 72 -17.65 -5.55 3.65
CA ALA A 72 -18.29 -6.00 2.40
C ALA A 72 -17.29 -6.15 1.25
N MET A 73 -16.34 -5.22 1.12
CA MET A 73 -15.24 -5.33 0.17
C MET A 73 -14.40 -6.59 0.43
N CYS A 74 -13.93 -6.79 1.66
CA CYS A 74 -13.10 -7.94 2.01
C CYS A 74 -13.83 -9.27 1.74
N GLU A 75 -15.09 -9.39 2.15
CA GLU A 75 -15.88 -10.60 1.92
C GLU A 75 -16.14 -10.84 0.43
N GLY A 76 -16.39 -9.78 -0.36
CA GLY A 76 -16.52 -9.87 -1.81
C GLY A 76 -15.24 -10.33 -2.52
N LEU A 77 -14.07 -10.03 -1.95
CA LEU A 77 -12.76 -10.49 -2.40
C LEU A 77 -12.40 -11.89 -1.87
N GLY A 78 -13.23 -12.49 -1.02
CA GLY A 78 -12.92 -13.78 -0.38
C GLY A 78 -11.89 -13.67 0.76
N ILE A 79 -11.68 -12.48 1.32
CA ILE A 79 -10.79 -12.22 2.45
C ILE A 79 -11.57 -12.39 3.76
N GLY A 80 -11.26 -13.46 4.48
CA GLY A 80 -11.79 -13.75 5.82
C GLY A 80 -10.76 -13.53 6.93
N GLY A 81 -11.12 -13.93 8.16
CA GLY A 81 -10.25 -13.77 9.34
C GLY A 81 -8.88 -14.45 9.24
N ASP A 82 -8.82 -15.65 8.65
CA ASP A 82 -7.59 -16.48 8.58
C ASP A 82 -6.88 -16.40 7.22
N THR A 83 -7.38 -15.56 6.31
CA THR A 83 -6.81 -15.40 4.97
C THR A 83 -5.41 -14.81 5.03
N LEU A 84 -4.50 -15.30 4.20
CA LEU A 84 -3.26 -14.62 3.86
C LEU A 84 -3.48 -13.82 2.57
N VAL A 85 -3.44 -12.51 2.68
CA VAL A 85 -3.59 -11.60 1.53
C VAL A 85 -2.22 -11.32 0.90
N ILE A 86 -2.11 -11.48 -0.41
CA ILE A 86 -0.95 -11.05 -1.19
C ILE A 86 -1.40 -9.92 -2.12
N ALA A 87 -1.09 -8.67 -1.75
CA ALA A 87 -1.43 -7.50 -2.55
C ALA A 87 -0.34 -7.21 -3.59
N TYR A 88 -0.75 -6.86 -4.81
CA TYR A 88 0.14 -6.37 -5.85
C TYR A 88 -0.56 -5.32 -6.72
N ASP A 89 0.22 -4.56 -7.47
CA ASP A 89 -0.27 -3.62 -8.48
C ASP A 89 0.72 -3.53 -9.65
N HIS A 90 0.45 -2.62 -10.60
CA HIS A 90 1.34 -2.30 -11.70
C HIS A 90 2.06 -0.96 -11.48
N SER A 91 1.89 -0.39 -10.29
CA SER A 91 2.16 1.01 -9.95
C SER A 91 3.15 1.11 -8.79
N ARG A 92 4.20 0.29 -8.83
CA ARG A 92 5.33 0.36 -7.88
C ARG A 92 4.88 0.17 -6.41
N SER A 93 3.92 -0.74 -6.19
CA SER A 93 3.34 -1.04 -4.88
C SER A 93 2.55 0.09 -4.24
N LEU A 94 2.21 1.17 -4.97
CA LEU A 94 1.45 2.29 -4.43
C LEU A 94 0.07 1.89 -3.91
N THR A 95 -0.76 1.26 -4.74
CA THR A 95 -2.12 0.86 -4.35
C THR A 95 -2.11 -0.42 -3.54
N ALA A 96 -1.15 -1.32 -3.80
CA ALA A 96 -0.93 -2.51 -2.96
C ALA A 96 -0.57 -2.14 -1.51
N ALA A 97 0.31 -1.14 -1.31
CA ALA A 97 0.65 -0.63 0.02
C ALA A 97 -0.53 0.08 0.70
N ARG A 98 -1.38 0.77 -0.08
CA ARG A 98 -2.63 1.35 0.43
C ARG A 98 -3.59 0.29 0.94
N LEU A 99 -3.78 -0.80 0.21
CA LEU A 99 -4.60 -1.94 0.66
C LEU A 99 -3.99 -2.61 1.91
N TRP A 100 -2.67 -2.83 1.91
CA TRP A 100 -1.94 -3.35 3.07
C TRP A 100 -2.18 -2.47 4.31
N TRP A 101 -2.05 -1.16 4.19
CA TRP A 101 -2.31 -0.23 5.29
C TRP A 101 -3.76 -0.29 5.76
N ALA A 102 -4.72 -0.30 4.83
CA ALA A 102 -6.15 -0.40 5.14
C ALA A 102 -6.49 -1.68 5.92
N LEU A 103 -5.99 -2.84 5.46
CA LEU A 103 -6.18 -4.12 6.15
C LEU A 103 -5.61 -4.10 7.57
N ASN A 104 -4.40 -3.53 7.75
CA ASN A 104 -3.77 -3.37 9.07
C ASN A 104 -4.55 -2.42 9.99
N THR A 105 -5.14 -1.35 9.44
CA THR A 105 -6.01 -0.42 10.18
C THR A 105 -7.30 -1.11 10.62
N TYR A 106 -7.79 -2.09 9.87
CA TYR A 106 -8.93 -2.93 10.25
C TYR A 106 -8.55 -4.23 10.98
N GLY A 107 -7.30 -4.32 11.44
CA GLY A 107 -6.81 -5.41 12.29
C GLY A 107 -6.54 -6.74 11.56
N HIS A 108 -6.56 -6.75 10.23
CA HIS A 108 -6.13 -7.88 9.42
C HIS A 108 -4.64 -7.73 9.06
N THR A 109 -3.77 -8.31 9.90
CA THR A 109 -2.31 -8.16 9.77
C THR A 109 -1.65 -9.25 8.93
N ASN A 110 -2.40 -10.28 8.52
CA ASN A 110 -1.91 -11.38 7.68
C ASN A 110 -1.90 -11.00 6.19
N VAL A 111 -1.19 -9.92 5.88
CA VAL A 111 -1.10 -9.35 4.53
C VAL A 111 0.36 -9.09 4.17
N LYS A 112 0.71 -9.43 2.94
CA LYS A 112 2.04 -9.23 2.34
C LYS A 112 1.90 -8.51 1.00
N ILE A 113 2.97 -7.86 0.57
CA ILE A 113 3.04 -7.20 -0.75
C ILE A 113 3.99 -8.00 -1.63
N LEU A 114 3.60 -8.23 -2.89
CA LEU A 114 4.52 -8.73 -3.92
C LEU A 114 5.51 -7.62 -4.28
N ASN A 115 6.78 -7.80 -3.88
CA ASN A 115 7.85 -6.85 -4.16
C ASN A 115 8.05 -6.72 -5.68
N GLY A 116 7.97 -5.49 -6.21
CA GLY A 116 8.02 -5.21 -7.66
C GLY A 116 6.72 -5.49 -8.42
N GLY A 117 5.68 -6.00 -7.75
CA GLY A 117 4.34 -6.16 -8.28
C GLY A 117 4.27 -6.98 -9.58
N TRP A 118 3.37 -6.59 -10.48
CA TRP A 118 3.16 -7.25 -11.77
C TRP A 118 4.44 -7.31 -12.62
N ARG A 119 5.29 -6.27 -12.55
CA ARG A 119 6.54 -6.23 -13.30
C ARG A 119 7.49 -7.35 -12.86
N ALA A 120 7.67 -7.53 -11.56
CA ALA A 120 8.48 -8.62 -11.02
C ALA A 120 7.89 -9.99 -11.36
N TRP A 121 6.56 -10.14 -11.31
CA TRP A 121 5.88 -11.38 -11.73
C TRP A 121 6.24 -11.80 -13.15
N ILE A 122 6.07 -10.88 -14.11
CA ILE A 122 6.36 -11.16 -15.54
C ILE A 122 7.87 -11.34 -15.78
N ALA A 123 8.72 -10.51 -15.16
CA ALA A 123 10.17 -10.62 -15.31
C ALA A 123 10.72 -11.98 -14.83
N ASN A 124 10.05 -12.62 -13.87
CA ASN A 124 10.39 -13.94 -13.36
C ASN A 124 9.68 -15.10 -14.10
N GLY A 125 9.03 -14.84 -15.24
CA GLY A 125 8.38 -15.87 -16.05
C GLY A 125 7.05 -16.37 -15.47
N GLY A 126 6.41 -15.58 -14.60
CA GLY A 126 5.12 -15.90 -14.02
C GLY A 126 4.03 -16.10 -15.08
N THR A 127 3.15 -17.08 -14.87
CA THR A 127 2.03 -17.34 -15.78
C THR A 127 0.97 -16.25 -15.69
N VAL A 128 0.21 -16.05 -16.77
CA VAL A 128 -0.84 -15.02 -16.87
C VAL A 128 -2.19 -15.69 -17.00
N ASP A 129 -3.17 -15.20 -16.24
CA ASP A 129 -4.58 -15.57 -16.35
C ASP A 129 -5.41 -14.37 -16.84
N PHE A 130 -6.56 -14.67 -17.42
CA PHE A 130 -7.54 -13.72 -17.93
C PHE A 130 -8.95 -14.00 -17.38
N GLY A 131 -9.11 -15.06 -16.59
CA GLY A 131 -10.37 -15.44 -15.96
C GLY A 131 -10.80 -14.50 -14.84
N ARG A 132 -11.93 -14.79 -14.22
CA ARG A 132 -12.31 -14.21 -12.93
C ARG A 132 -12.32 -15.31 -11.90
N ALA A 133 -11.70 -15.07 -10.75
CA ALA A 133 -11.74 -16.01 -9.63
C ALA A 133 -13.19 -16.23 -9.17
N ALA A 134 -13.48 -17.47 -8.75
CA ALA A 134 -14.79 -17.80 -8.21
C ALA A 134 -14.99 -17.12 -6.84
N PRO A 135 -16.21 -16.63 -6.52
CA PRO A 135 -16.50 -16.08 -5.22
C PRO A 135 -16.26 -17.10 -4.10
N ARG A 136 -15.67 -16.65 -2.98
CA ARG A 136 -15.52 -17.46 -1.77
C ARG A 136 -16.41 -16.87 -0.67
N SER A 137 -17.23 -17.72 -0.05
CA SER A 137 -18.00 -17.30 1.13
C SER A 137 -17.09 -17.32 2.35
N VAL A 138 -16.88 -16.15 2.94
CA VAL A 138 -16.01 -15.94 4.11
C VAL A 138 -16.67 -14.96 5.07
N THR A 139 -16.10 -14.81 6.26
CA THR A 139 -16.48 -13.76 7.19
C THR A 139 -15.28 -12.90 7.55
N PHE A 140 -15.44 -11.59 7.39
CA PHE A 140 -14.48 -10.59 7.84
C PHE A 140 -15.04 -9.83 9.04
N THR A 141 -14.24 -9.70 10.10
CA THR A 141 -14.63 -8.93 11.30
C THR A 141 -13.66 -7.75 11.46
N PRO A 142 -14.05 -6.53 11.06
CA PRO A 142 -13.18 -5.36 11.16
C PRO A 142 -12.88 -5.04 12.62
N LYS A 143 -11.60 -4.80 12.92
CA LYS A 143 -11.11 -4.30 14.21
C LYS A 143 -10.37 -2.99 13.96
N TYR A 144 -11.14 -1.91 13.87
CA TYR A 144 -10.61 -0.59 13.54
C TYR A 144 -9.66 -0.08 14.62
N ASP A 145 -8.45 0.30 14.22
CA ASP A 145 -7.39 0.84 15.05
C ASP A 145 -7.07 2.27 14.61
N ASP A 146 -7.69 3.23 15.29
CA ASP A 146 -7.56 4.66 14.99
C ASP A 146 -6.13 5.19 15.20
N SER A 147 -5.27 4.47 15.93
CA SER A 147 -3.86 4.87 16.15
C SER A 147 -3.00 4.79 14.88
N LYS A 148 -3.51 4.17 13.81
CA LYS A 148 -2.86 4.09 12.50
C LYS A 148 -3.11 5.32 11.63
N LEU A 149 -3.94 6.25 12.09
CA LEU A 149 -4.19 7.53 11.46
C LEU A 149 -3.64 8.65 12.34
N VAL A 150 -3.29 9.77 11.71
CA VAL A 150 -3.06 11.03 12.40
C VAL A 150 -4.17 12.01 12.04
N LYS A 151 -4.80 12.60 13.04
CA LYS A 151 -5.84 13.62 12.85
C LYS A 151 -5.22 14.99 12.64
N VAL A 152 -5.97 15.89 12.01
CA VAL A 152 -5.49 17.23 11.68
C VAL A 152 -4.99 18.00 12.91
N ASP A 153 -5.67 17.89 14.05
CA ASP A 153 -5.25 18.61 15.26
C ASP A 153 -4.01 17.99 15.92
N GLU A 154 -3.84 16.68 15.84
CA GLU A 154 -2.61 15.98 16.26
C GLU A 154 -1.43 16.39 15.38
N LEU A 155 -1.65 16.47 14.05
CA LEU A 155 -0.62 16.89 13.10
C LEU A 155 -0.22 18.35 13.31
N LYS A 156 -1.17 19.25 13.60
CA LYS A 156 -0.86 20.65 13.96
C LYS A 156 0.02 20.72 15.21
N GLN A 157 -0.30 19.93 16.23
CA GLN A 157 0.52 19.88 17.44
C GLN A 157 1.92 19.34 17.14
N ALA A 158 2.03 18.32 16.29
CA ALA A 158 3.32 17.78 15.86
C ALA A 158 4.18 18.80 15.08
N CYS A 159 3.57 19.78 14.39
CA CYS A 159 4.30 20.89 13.77
C CYS A 159 4.94 21.84 14.80
N GLU A 160 4.35 21.97 15.99
CA GLU A 160 4.77 22.94 17.01
C GLU A 160 5.79 22.35 17.98
N VAL A 161 5.75 21.04 18.19
CA VAL A 161 6.59 20.32 19.16
C VAL A 161 7.76 19.64 18.45
N GLY A 162 8.99 19.88 18.92
CA GLY A 162 10.17 19.17 18.43
C GLY A 162 10.09 17.65 18.66
N GLY A 163 10.82 16.86 17.86
CA GLY A 163 10.85 15.40 17.96
C GLY A 163 9.93 14.65 16.97
N SER A 164 9.29 15.39 16.06
CA SER A 164 8.51 14.83 14.96
C SER A 164 9.11 15.17 13.59
N VAL A 165 8.80 14.36 12.59
CA VAL A 165 9.03 14.64 11.16
C VAL A 165 7.71 14.51 10.45
N ILE A 166 7.32 15.56 9.75
CA ILE A 166 6.20 15.51 8.80
C ILE A 166 6.81 15.22 7.45
N TRP A 167 6.57 14.03 6.93
CA TRP A 167 7.14 13.54 5.69
C TRP A 167 6.11 13.64 4.57
N ASP A 168 6.32 14.57 3.66
CA ASP A 168 5.53 14.72 2.44
C ASP A 168 6.10 13.81 1.36
N VAL A 169 5.29 12.84 0.91
CA VAL A 169 5.69 11.87 -0.12
C VAL A 169 5.17 12.21 -1.51
N ARG A 170 4.56 13.39 -1.70
CA ARG A 170 3.99 13.81 -2.99
C ARG A 170 5.06 14.22 -3.99
N SER A 171 4.66 14.54 -5.21
CA SER A 171 5.57 15.02 -6.25
C SER A 171 6.18 16.39 -5.96
N ASP A 172 7.33 16.70 -6.57
CA ASP A 172 7.99 18.02 -6.48
C ASP A 172 7.02 19.18 -6.73
N GLY A 173 6.17 19.06 -7.76
CA GLY A 173 5.21 20.10 -8.12
C GLY A 173 4.07 20.26 -7.10
N GLU A 174 3.66 19.17 -6.45
CA GLU A 174 2.67 19.21 -5.38
C GLU A 174 3.25 19.80 -4.09
N TRP A 175 4.55 19.56 -3.86
CA TRP A 175 5.34 20.08 -2.76
C TRP A 175 5.61 21.59 -2.90
N ASP A 176 6.16 22.04 -4.03
CA ASP A 176 6.50 23.45 -4.27
C ASP A 176 5.29 24.32 -4.61
N GLY A 177 4.16 23.67 -4.91
CA GLY A 177 2.88 24.29 -5.20
C GLY A 177 2.69 24.77 -6.64
N SER A 178 3.61 24.39 -7.55
CA SER A 178 3.52 24.63 -8.98
C SER A 178 2.49 23.74 -9.69
N ALA A 179 2.17 22.57 -9.11
CA ALA A 179 1.14 21.65 -9.60
C ALA A 179 -0.10 21.68 -8.69
N SER A 180 -1.21 22.21 -9.22
CA SER A 180 -2.50 22.17 -8.53
C SER A 180 -3.29 20.91 -8.88
N ARG A 181 -3.81 20.23 -7.86
CA ARG A 181 -4.77 19.11 -7.98
C ARG A 181 -6.22 19.54 -7.69
N GLY A 182 -6.51 20.85 -7.76
CA GLY A 182 -7.80 21.40 -7.34
C GLY A 182 -7.88 21.77 -5.85
N ASN A 183 -6.74 21.75 -5.14
CA ASN A 183 -6.66 22.17 -3.75
C ASN A 183 -6.88 23.69 -3.61
N LYS A 184 -7.55 24.12 -2.53
CA LYS A 184 -7.74 25.56 -2.23
C LYS A 184 -6.44 26.31 -1.98
N ARG A 185 -5.41 25.60 -1.51
CA ARG A 185 -4.05 26.09 -1.28
C ARG A 185 -3.08 25.06 -1.83
N THR A 186 -2.08 25.49 -2.58
CA THR A 186 -0.98 24.65 -3.05
C THR A 186 0.23 24.81 -2.14
N GLY A 187 1.21 23.92 -2.28
CA GLY A 187 2.38 23.83 -1.41
C GLY A 187 2.27 22.69 -0.41
N HIS A 188 2.95 22.82 0.73
CA HIS A 188 3.11 21.78 1.74
C HIS A 188 2.85 22.28 3.17
N ILE A 189 2.78 21.34 4.11
CA ILE A 189 2.64 21.63 5.54
C ILE A 189 3.93 22.32 6.04
N PRO A 190 3.85 23.46 6.74
CA PRO A 190 5.03 24.16 7.25
C PRO A 190 5.94 23.24 8.08
N GLY A 191 7.23 23.26 7.78
CA GLY A 191 8.23 22.45 8.48
C GLY A 191 8.31 20.98 8.04
N ALA A 192 7.52 20.56 7.06
CA ALA A 192 7.63 19.23 6.49
C ALA A 192 8.98 19.01 5.78
N VAL A 193 9.35 17.75 5.64
CA VAL A 193 10.44 17.26 4.80
C VAL A 193 9.84 16.63 3.57
N HIS A 194 10.44 16.88 2.41
CA HIS A 194 10.02 16.30 1.15
C HIS A 194 10.94 15.18 0.72
N LEU A 195 10.34 14.03 0.41
CA LEU A 195 11.00 12.89 -0.23
C LEU A 195 9.89 12.05 -0.87
N GLU A 196 9.80 12.06 -2.20
CA GLU A 196 8.73 11.38 -2.91
C GLU A 196 8.81 9.86 -2.69
N TRP A 197 7.64 9.21 -2.52
CA TRP A 197 7.57 7.79 -2.15
C TRP A 197 8.38 6.88 -3.09
N PHE A 198 8.39 7.18 -4.40
CA PHE A 198 9.06 6.33 -5.38
C PHE A 198 10.59 6.40 -5.28
N ASN A 199 11.18 7.38 -4.58
CA ASN A 199 12.63 7.45 -4.37
C ASN A 199 13.17 6.27 -3.54
N LEU A 200 12.30 5.57 -2.83
CA LEU A 200 12.61 4.37 -2.04
C LEU A 200 12.49 3.07 -2.84
N LEU A 201 12.19 3.17 -4.14
CA LEU A 201 11.99 2.05 -5.03
C LEU A 201 13.06 2.07 -6.14
N ASP A 202 13.40 0.90 -6.64
CA ASP A 202 14.22 0.75 -7.83
C ASP A 202 13.38 1.02 -9.08
N SER A 203 13.85 1.92 -9.94
CA SER A 203 13.11 2.34 -11.14
C SER A 203 13.10 1.30 -12.25
N GLU A 204 14.03 0.34 -12.24
CA GLU A 204 14.16 -0.71 -13.24
C GLU A 204 13.39 -1.97 -12.85
N THR A 205 13.28 -2.29 -11.57
CA THR A 205 12.59 -3.50 -11.09
C THR A 205 11.22 -3.22 -10.47
N ASN A 206 10.95 -1.96 -10.10
CA ASN A 206 9.83 -1.54 -9.23
C ASN A 206 9.89 -2.09 -7.80
N GLU A 207 10.97 -2.78 -7.42
CA GLU A 207 11.12 -3.35 -6.09
C GLU A 207 11.50 -2.26 -5.07
N PHE A 208 11.22 -2.51 -3.79
CA PHE A 208 11.81 -1.72 -2.71
C PHE A 208 13.34 -1.81 -2.79
N LYS A 209 14.02 -0.68 -2.56
CA LYS A 209 15.47 -0.66 -2.48
C LYS A 209 15.97 -1.45 -1.26
N PRO A 210 17.21 -1.95 -1.28
CA PRO A 210 17.80 -2.62 -0.12
C PRO A 210 17.67 -1.78 1.15
N ALA A 211 17.43 -2.43 2.29
CA ALA A 211 17.08 -1.74 3.53
C ALA A 211 18.17 -0.76 4.02
N ALA A 212 19.44 -1.07 3.75
CA ALA A 212 20.55 -0.17 4.05
C ALA A 212 20.50 1.12 3.22
N GLU A 213 20.10 1.02 1.95
CA GLU A 213 19.94 2.18 1.07
C GLU A 213 18.72 3.01 1.46
N ILE A 214 17.56 2.38 1.71
CA ILE A 214 16.37 3.06 2.23
C ILE A 214 16.72 3.82 3.52
N ARG A 215 17.39 3.16 4.47
CA ARG A 215 17.79 3.79 5.74
C ARG A 215 18.69 4.99 5.51
N ARG A 216 19.65 4.90 4.59
CA ARG A 216 20.54 6.02 4.23
C ARG A 216 19.73 7.17 3.64
N ILE A 217 18.90 6.92 2.62
CA ILE A 217 18.08 7.95 1.96
C ILE A 217 17.21 8.67 3.00
N LEU A 218 16.51 7.93 3.87
CA LEU A 218 15.66 8.51 4.91
C LEU A 218 16.48 9.36 5.91
N THR A 219 17.63 8.84 6.36
CA THR A 219 18.51 9.56 7.31
C THR A 219 19.07 10.84 6.70
N ASP A 220 19.45 10.83 5.43
CA ASP A 220 19.94 12.00 4.69
C ASP A 220 18.88 13.12 4.62
N HIS A 221 17.59 12.77 4.72
CA HIS A 221 16.46 13.70 4.80
C HIS A 221 16.01 13.99 6.25
N GLY A 222 16.74 13.50 7.25
CA GLY A 222 16.40 13.71 8.66
C GLY A 222 15.20 12.90 9.15
N ILE A 223 14.74 11.92 8.37
CA ILE A 223 13.69 10.95 8.72
C ILE A 223 14.37 9.79 9.45
N THR A 224 14.36 9.84 10.78
CA THR A 224 15.15 8.95 11.64
C THR A 224 14.27 8.25 12.68
N PRO A 225 14.63 7.02 13.12
CA PRO A 225 13.78 6.20 13.99
C PRO A 225 13.62 6.72 15.43
N ASP A 226 14.41 7.71 15.84
CA ASP A 226 14.29 8.39 17.13
C ASP A 226 13.18 9.46 17.15
N LYS A 227 12.52 9.73 16.01
CA LYS A 227 11.46 10.72 15.87
C LYS A 227 10.13 10.05 15.55
N ASN A 228 9.03 10.72 15.90
CA ASN A 228 7.71 10.36 15.39
C ASN A 228 7.60 10.80 13.92
N VAL A 229 7.24 9.87 13.02
CA VAL A 229 7.15 10.16 11.59
C VAL A 229 5.68 10.15 11.15
N TYR A 230 5.21 11.28 10.65
CA TYR A 230 3.87 11.46 10.10
C TYR A 230 3.97 11.65 8.59
N THR A 231 3.55 10.64 7.82
CA THR A 231 3.59 10.69 6.35
C THR A 231 2.24 11.11 5.77
N TYR A 232 2.26 11.84 4.65
CA TYR A 232 1.07 12.20 3.89
C TYR A 232 1.33 12.35 2.39
#